data_AF-A0A496PRH5-F1
#
_entry.id   AF-A0A496PRH5-F1
#
_cell.length_a   1.000
_cell.length_b   1.000
_cell.length_c   1.000
_cell.angle_alpha   90.00
_cell.angle_beta   90.00
_cell.angle_gamma   90.00
#
_symmetry.space_group_name_H-M   'P 1'
#
loop_
_entity.id
_entity.type
_entity.pdbx_description
1 polymer ?
#
loop_
_entity_poly.entity_id
_entity_poly.type
_entity_poly.pdbx_seq_one_letter_code
_entity_poly.pdbx_strand_id
1 'polypeptide(L)' 'GRGKIGSKRLALHARSIIFTHPFSGKQMTFDTGIPGDFVRLLGKLSSCS' A
#
# COMPACT_ATOMS: atom_id res chain seq x y z
N GLY A 1 -0.55 -24.90 -17.39
CA GLY A 1 0.52 -23.93 -17.09
C GLY A 1 0.13 -23.11 -15.87
N ARG A 2 1.02 -22.94 -14.88
CA ARG A 2 0.74 -22.16 -13.67
C ARG A 2 0.57 -20.68 -14.05
N GLY A 3 -0.63 -20.14 -13.89
CA GLY A 3 -0.92 -18.73 -14.15
C GLY A 3 0.02 -17.85 -13.33
N LYS A 4 0.70 -16.91 -13.97
CA LYS A 4 1.63 -15.98 -13.30
C LYS A 4 0.86 -15.14 -12.28
N ILE A 5 0.93 -15.52 -11.01
CA ILE A 5 0.47 -14.69 -9.87
C ILE A 5 1.57 -13.65 -9.63
N GLY A 6 1.71 -12.69 -10.55
CA GLY A 6 2.69 -11.62 -10.46
C GLY A 6 1.99 -10.28 -10.67
N SER A 7 2.15 -9.37 -9.72
CA SER A 7 1.76 -7.97 -9.92
C SER A 7 2.73 -7.31 -10.92
N LYS A 8 2.22 -6.45 -11.81
CA LYS A 8 3.05 -5.71 -12.78
C LYS A 8 4.00 -4.69 -12.12
N ARG A 9 3.82 -4.43 -10.82
CA ARG A 9 4.56 -3.48 -9.98
C ARG A 9 4.84 -4.14 -8.63
N LEU A 10 5.80 -3.59 -7.88
CA LEU A 10 6.06 -4.02 -6.51
C LEU A 10 4.80 -3.87 -5.66
N ALA A 11 4.53 -4.86 -4.81
CA ALA A 11 3.50 -4.78 -3.78
C ALA A 11 3.95 -3.87 -2.61
N LEU A 12 4.42 -2.66 -2.93
CA LEU A 12 4.88 -1.65 -1.99
C LEU A 12 3.98 -0.42 -2.08
N HIS A 13 3.33 -0.06 -0.97
CA HIS A 13 2.45 1.11 -0.88
C HIS A 13 2.66 1.80 0.48
N ALA A 14 2.99 3.09 0.46
CA ALA A 14 3.08 3.90 1.66
C ALA A 14 1.69 4.37 2.07
N ARG A 15 1.14 3.76 3.12
CA ARG A 15 -0.20 4.10 3.65
C ARG A 15 -0.23 5.49 4.30
N SER A 16 0.84 5.86 4.97
CA SER A 16 0.94 7.11 5.73
C SER A 16 2.31 7.72 5.56
N ILE A 17 2.37 9.05 5.56
CA ILE A 17 3.61 9.81 5.66
C ILE A 17 3.43 10.94 6.66
N ILE A 18 4.44 11.09 7.52
CA ILE A 18 4.48 12.13 8.55
C ILE A 18 5.73 12.96 8.33
N PHE A 19 5.57 14.29 8.28
CA PHE A 19 6.70 15.20 8.17
C PHE A 19 6.39 16.56 8.80
N THR A 20 7.43 17.33 9.10
CA THR A 20 7.32 18.69 9.62
C THR A 20 7.18 19.68 8.46
N HIS A 21 6.13 20.50 8.47
CA HIS A 21 5.92 21.51 7.43
C HIS A 21 7.07 22.52 7.42
N PRO A 22 7.74 22.74 6.28
CA PRO A 22 9.00 23.47 6.22
C PRO A 22 8.88 24.96 6.60
N PHE A 23 7.70 25.56 6.46
CA PHE A 23 7.48 26.97 6.80
C PHE A 23 6.83 27.18 8.17
N SER A 24 5.91 26.29 8.57
CA SER A 24 5.11 26.51 9.79
C SER A 24 5.63 25.72 11.00
N GLY A 25 6.55 24.78 10.79
CA GLY A 25 7.08 23.90 11.85
C GLY A 25 6.05 22.90 12.40
N LYS A 26 4.82 22.90 11.89
CA LYS A 26 3.76 22.00 12.34
C LYS A 26 4.02 20.59 11.82
N GLN A 27 3.85 19.60 12.68
CA GLN A 27 3.83 18.20 12.25
C GLN A 27 2.55 17.96 11.43
N MET A 28 2.70 17.34 10.26
CA MET A 28 1.61 17.01 9.36
C MET A 28 1.64 15.52 9.06
N THR A 29 0.44 14.94 8.98
CA THR A 29 0.24 13.53 8.63
C THR A 29 -0.67 13.47 7.40
N PHE A 30 -0.27 12.67 6.41
CA PHE A 30 -1.08 12.38 5.24
C PHE A 30 -1.30 10.88 5.14
N ASP A 31 -2.56 10.47 5.09
CA ASP A 31 -2.96 9.08 4.95
C ASP A 31 -3.62 8.82 3.60
N THR A 32 -3.42 7.61 3.09
CA THR A 32 -4.07 7.13 1.86
C THR A 32 -4.70 5.75 2.08
N GLY A 33 -5.76 5.48 1.32
CA GLY A 33 -6.43 4.18 1.33
C GLY A 33 -5.61 3.11 0.62
N ILE A 34 -5.84 1.83 0.97
CA ILE A 34 -5.17 0.70 0.31
C ILE A 34 -5.66 0.59 -1.15
N PRO A 35 -4.75 0.50 -2.13
CA PRO A 35 -5.13 0.30 -3.54
C PRO A 35 -5.93 -0.99 -3.72
N GLY A 36 -7.00 -0.96 -4.53
CA GLY A 36 -7.87 -2.12 -4.75
C GLY A 36 -7.14 -3.38 -5.26
N ASP A 37 -6.09 -3.20 -6.06
CA ASP A 37 -5.25 -4.31 -6.53
C ASP A 37 -4.48 -5.00 -5.40
N PHE A 38 -4.13 -4.29 -4.32
CA PHE A 38 -3.50 -4.86 -3.14
C PHE A 38 -4.51 -5.67 -2.31
N VAL A 39 -5.74 -5.18 -2.18
CA VAL A 39 -6.82 -5.91 -1.48
C VAL A 39 -7.04 -7.28 -2.15
N ARG A 40 -7.08 -7.31 -3.48
CA ARG A 40 -7.24 -8.55 -4.25
C ARG A 40 -6.02 -9.49 -4.13
N LEU A 41 -4.82 -8.94 -3.96
CA LEU A 41 -3.60 -9.74 -3.76
C LEU A 41 -3.55 -10.34 -2.36
N LEU A 42 -3.87 -9.56 -1.33
CA LEU A 42 -3.92 -10.01 0.07
C LEU A 42 -5.04 -11.02 0.31
N GLY A 43 -6.24 -10.81 -0.25
CA GLY A 43 -7.36 -11.76 -0.11
C GLY A 43 -7.11 -13.14 -0.72
N LYS A 44 -6.17 -13.26 -1.68
CA LYS A 44 -5.73 -14.55 -2.23
C LYS A 44 -4.69 -15.26 -1.37
N LEU A 45 -3.98 -14.54 -0.51
CA LEU A 45 -3.01 -15.14 0.42
C LEU A 45 -3.72 -15.76 1.63
N SER A 46 -4.85 -15.19 2.05
CA SER A 46 -5.63 -15.67 3.21
C SER A 46 -6.45 -16.94 2.94
N SER A 47 -6.60 -17.37 1.68
CA SER A 47 -7.32 -18.61 1.34
C SER A 47 -6.46 -19.87 1.37
N CYS A 48 -5.17 -19.74 1.72
CA CYS A 48 -4.31 -20.85 2.09
C CYS A 48 -4.21 -20.91 3.63
N SER A 49 -5.13 -21.62 4.27
CA SER A 49 -5.00 -22.15 5.64
C SER A 49 -5.45 -23.59 5.64
#